data_AF-A0A2D6FNI6-F1
#
_entry.id   AF-A0A2D6FNI6-F1
#
_cell.length_a   1.000
_cell.length_b   1.000
_cell.length_c   1.000
_cell.angle_alpha   90.00
_cell.angle_beta   90.00
_cell.angle_gamma   90.00
#
_symmetry.space_group_name_H-M   'P 1'
#
loop_
_entity.id
_entity.type
_entity.pdbx_description
1 polymer ?
#
loop_
_entity_poly.entity_id
_entity_poly.type
_entity_poly.pdbx_seq_one_letter_code
_entity_poly.pdbx_strand_id
1 'polypeptide(L)'
;MNSDQTPQINCRHSSLTDPKTLSPREDNPNQHDERQLEVIQKILLHQGWRSPIVVSANSGKVVCGHGRLAAALAMNLAEVPVDEQNFESEEDEIAHMIADNRLASMAELDYEKVGDLLRELDASQVDLDMTAFAEWEREPLLNALWEPPDEVSDRDIPQNNSITLTTEQREVFERAASKLRDDEDDSEMSDGRCVELICADFMA
;
A
#
# COMPACT_ATOMS: atom_id res chain seq x y z
N MET A 1 19.15 10.78 -18.96
CA MET A 1 19.17 9.32 -18.73
C MET A 1 18.96 8.65 -20.08
N ASN A 2 19.75 7.63 -20.42
CA ASN A 2 19.74 7.00 -21.74
C ASN A 2 18.37 6.33 -21.99
N SER A 3 17.63 6.82 -22.98
CA SER A 3 16.32 6.32 -23.41
C SER A 3 16.37 4.98 -24.17
N ASP A 4 17.53 4.31 -24.20
CA ASP A 4 17.79 3.10 -25.01
C ASP A 4 18.07 1.84 -24.16
N GLN A 5 17.95 1.92 -22.83
CA GLN A 5 18.18 0.75 -21.99
C GLN A 5 16.90 -0.07 -21.82
N THR A 6 16.86 -1.24 -22.47
CA THR A 6 15.83 -2.26 -22.24
C THR A 6 16.24 -3.13 -21.04
N PRO A 7 15.38 -3.26 -20.00
CA PRO A 7 15.62 -4.15 -18.88
C PRO A 7 15.85 -5.61 -19.33
N GLN A 8 16.84 -6.30 -18.75
CA GLN A 8 17.03 -7.74 -18.97
C GLN A 8 15.84 -8.55 -18.42
N ILE A 9 15.54 -9.70 -19.02
CA ILE A 9 14.47 -10.59 -18.56
C ILE A 9 15.10 -11.75 -17.78
N ASN A 10 14.96 -11.69 -16.44
CA ASN A 10 15.57 -12.64 -15.51
C ASN A 10 14.54 -13.56 -14.83
N CYS A 11 13.26 -13.42 -15.18
CA CYS A 11 12.16 -14.19 -14.63
C CYS A 11 11.71 -15.29 -15.60
N ARG A 12 11.11 -16.34 -15.04
CA ARG A 12 10.31 -17.27 -15.83
C ARG A 12 9.04 -16.54 -16.32
N HIS A 13 8.64 -16.83 -17.54
CA HIS A 13 7.47 -16.23 -18.20
C HIS A 13 6.97 -17.21 -19.27
N SER A 14 5.72 -17.05 -19.70
CA SER A 14 5.12 -17.83 -20.79
C SER A 14 5.42 -17.22 -22.16
N SER A 15 5.46 -15.90 -22.27
CA SER A 15 5.69 -15.18 -23.53
C SER A 15 6.28 -13.78 -23.32
N LEU A 16 6.76 -13.19 -24.42
CA LEU A 16 7.09 -11.78 -24.53
C LEU A 16 6.02 -11.09 -25.36
N THR A 17 5.47 -9.99 -24.84
CA THR A 17 4.30 -9.34 -25.43
C THR A 17 4.52 -7.82 -25.48
N ASP A 18 3.97 -7.15 -26.50
CA ASP A 18 3.93 -5.69 -26.55
C ASP A 18 3.06 -5.16 -25.38
N PRO A 19 3.60 -4.34 -24.48
CA PRO A 19 2.83 -3.83 -23.34
C PRO A 19 1.58 -3.05 -23.77
N LYS A 20 1.54 -2.48 -24.98
CA LYS A 20 0.38 -1.74 -25.51
C LYS A 20 -0.80 -2.64 -25.88
N THR A 21 -0.57 -3.95 -26.04
CA THR A 21 -1.64 -4.91 -26.33
C THR A 21 -2.22 -5.54 -25.06
N LEU A 22 -1.62 -5.28 -23.90
CA LEU A 22 -2.12 -5.77 -22.61
C LEU A 22 -3.28 -4.90 -22.12
N SER A 23 -4.32 -5.55 -21.61
CA SER A 23 -5.51 -4.88 -21.10
C SER A 23 -5.47 -4.81 -19.56
N PRO A 24 -5.09 -3.68 -18.96
CA PRO A 24 -5.15 -3.52 -17.51
C PRO A 24 -6.59 -3.55 -17.00
N ARG A 25 -6.80 -4.07 -15.80
CA ARG A 25 -8.10 -4.04 -15.14
C ARG A 25 -8.43 -2.62 -14.68
N GLU A 26 -9.52 -2.04 -15.20
CA GLU A 26 -10.01 -0.71 -14.81
C GLU A 26 -10.45 -0.63 -13.35
N ASP A 27 -10.81 -1.79 -12.76
CA ASP A 27 -11.28 -1.97 -11.40
C ASP A 27 -10.15 -2.25 -10.38
N ASN A 28 -8.87 -2.17 -10.79
CA ASN A 28 -7.75 -2.29 -9.85
C ASN A 28 -7.76 -1.11 -8.85
N PRO A 29 -7.92 -1.36 -7.54
CA PRO A 29 -8.00 -0.29 -6.55
C PRO A 29 -6.64 0.39 -6.27
N ASN A 30 -5.52 -0.26 -6.60
CA ASN A 30 -4.20 0.29 -6.35
C ASN A 30 -3.80 1.30 -7.43
N GLN A 31 -3.49 2.53 -7.01
CA GLN A 31 -2.97 3.58 -7.88
C GLN A 31 -1.44 3.65 -7.79
N HIS A 32 -0.81 4.04 -8.90
CA HIS A 32 0.63 4.21 -8.99
C HIS A 32 0.93 5.66 -9.37
N ASP A 33 1.48 6.43 -8.43
CA ASP A 33 1.88 7.81 -8.71
C ASP A 33 3.18 7.87 -9.52
N GLU A 34 3.51 9.05 -10.05
CA GLU A 34 4.70 9.23 -10.90
C GLU A 34 6.00 8.86 -10.18
N ARG A 35 6.10 9.15 -8.88
CA ARG A 35 7.29 8.83 -8.06
C ARG A 35 7.49 7.33 -7.94
N GLN A 36 6.43 6.59 -7.67
CA GLN A 36 6.48 5.13 -7.59
C GLN A 36 6.87 4.53 -8.94
N LEU A 37 6.35 5.07 -10.05
CA LEU A 37 6.73 4.62 -11.39
C LEU A 37 8.22 4.86 -11.67
N GLU A 38 8.78 6.01 -11.29
CA GLU A 38 10.22 6.29 -11.44
C GLU A 38 11.08 5.28 -10.67
N VAL A 39 10.70 4.95 -9.43
CA VAL A 39 11.39 3.93 -8.62
C VAL A 39 11.31 2.55 -9.29
N ILE A 40 10.13 2.15 -9.78
CA ILE A 40 9.96 0.88 -10.50
C ILE A 40 10.84 0.83 -11.75
N GLN A 41 10.88 1.92 -12.54
CA GLN A 41 11.73 2.00 -13.73
C GLN A 41 13.21 1.83 -13.38
N LYS A 42 13.68 2.51 -12.32
CA LYS A 42 15.06 2.42 -11.85
C LYS A 42 15.42 0.98 -11.44
N ILE A 43 14.53 0.33 -10.68
CA ILE A 43 14.71 -1.07 -10.25
C ILE A 43 14.72 -2.02 -11.45
N LEU A 44 13.79 -1.87 -12.40
CA LEU A 44 13.74 -2.70 -13.61
C LEU A 44 15.02 -2.55 -14.44
N LEU A 45 15.50 -1.33 -14.66
CA LEU A 45 16.73 -1.07 -15.42
C LEU A 45 17.97 -1.71 -14.77
N HIS A 46 18.05 -1.71 -13.44
CA HIS A 46 19.19 -2.25 -12.71
C HIS A 46 19.12 -3.78 -12.53
N GLN A 47 17.97 -4.31 -12.12
CA GLN A 47 17.81 -5.72 -11.72
C GLN A 47 17.26 -6.62 -12.84
N GLY A 48 16.70 -6.01 -13.88
CA GLY A 48 15.87 -6.68 -14.87
C GLY A 48 14.50 -7.10 -14.31
N TRP A 49 13.70 -7.75 -15.16
CA TRP A 49 12.43 -8.34 -14.77
C TRP A 49 12.69 -9.55 -13.86
N ARG A 50 12.33 -9.42 -12.58
CA ARG A 50 12.37 -10.52 -11.59
C ARG A 50 11.05 -11.25 -11.42
N SER A 51 9.95 -10.60 -11.82
CA SER A 51 8.62 -11.19 -11.88
C SER A 51 7.93 -10.76 -13.18
N PRO A 52 7.20 -11.65 -13.87
CA PRO A 52 6.42 -11.32 -15.06
C PRO A 52 5.12 -10.58 -14.69
N ILE A 53 4.46 -9.99 -15.69
CA ILE A 53 3.09 -9.50 -15.57
C ILE A 53 2.15 -10.70 -15.67
N VAL A 54 1.25 -10.86 -14.70
CA VAL A 54 0.29 -11.98 -14.73
C VAL A 54 -0.94 -11.56 -15.52
N VAL A 55 -1.29 -12.34 -16.53
CA VAL A 55 -2.46 -12.13 -17.38
C VAL A 55 -3.38 -13.35 -17.25
N SER A 56 -4.68 -13.11 -17.09
CA SER A 56 -5.66 -14.19 -17.11
C SER A 56 -5.81 -14.74 -18.52
N ALA A 57 -5.65 -16.04 -18.68
CA ALA A 57 -5.95 -16.78 -19.91
C ALA A 57 -7.45 -16.74 -20.27
N ASN A 58 -8.32 -16.51 -19.28
CA ASN A 58 -9.77 -16.49 -19.48
C ASN A 58 -10.23 -15.13 -20.01
N SER A 59 -9.87 -14.05 -19.30
CA SER A 59 -10.35 -12.69 -19.60
C SER A 59 -9.38 -11.90 -20.49
N GLY A 60 -8.12 -12.33 -20.60
CA GLY A 60 -7.04 -11.59 -21.26
C GLY A 60 -6.60 -10.34 -20.49
N LYS A 61 -7.12 -10.13 -19.27
CA LYS A 61 -6.83 -8.94 -18.46
C LYS A 61 -5.60 -9.15 -17.57
N VAL A 62 -4.89 -8.07 -17.29
CA VAL A 62 -3.80 -8.06 -16.32
C VAL A 62 -4.36 -8.23 -14.91
N VAL A 63 -3.86 -9.22 -14.18
CA VAL A 63 -4.27 -9.52 -12.81
C VAL A 63 -3.24 -8.99 -11.81
N CYS A 64 -1.95 -9.19 -12.08
CA CYS A 64 -0.85 -8.72 -11.22
C CYS A 64 0.23 -7.99 -12.04
N GLY A 65 0.86 -6.98 -11.42
CA GLY A 65 1.96 -6.24 -12.03
C GLY A 65 1.56 -4.95 -12.75
N HIS A 66 0.44 -4.33 -12.38
CA HIS A 66 -0.04 -3.05 -12.94
C HIS A 66 1.03 -1.94 -12.93
N GLY A 67 1.76 -1.75 -11.82
CA GLY A 67 2.84 -0.76 -11.74
C GLY A 67 4.01 -1.05 -12.69
N ARG A 68 4.35 -2.33 -12.89
CA ARG A 68 5.38 -2.75 -13.85
C ARG A 68 4.94 -2.53 -15.29
N LEU A 69 3.66 -2.78 -15.60
CA LEU A 69 3.09 -2.46 -16.91
C LEU A 69 3.11 -0.95 -17.17
N ALA A 70 2.67 -0.14 -16.21
CA ALA A 70 2.68 1.31 -16.32
C ALA A 70 4.10 1.86 -16.51
N ALA A 71 5.09 1.35 -15.77
CA ALA A 71 6.50 1.69 -15.95
C ALA A 71 7.02 1.31 -17.35
N ALA A 72 6.68 0.10 -17.83
CA ALA A 72 7.07 -0.35 -19.18
C ALA A 72 6.47 0.52 -20.30
N LEU A 73 5.20 0.94 -20.15
CA LEU A 73 4.54 1.86 -21.06
C LEU A 73 5.20 3.25 -21.04
N ALA A 74 5.53 3.77 -19.86
CA ALA A 74 6.23 5.05 -19.71
C ALA A 74 7.64 5.04 -20.33
N MET A 75 8.34 3.90 -20.23
CA MET A 75 9.64 3.67 -20.86
C MET A 75 9.55 3.35 -22.36
N ASN A 76 8.33 3.19 -22.91
CA ASN A 76 8.07 2.78 -24.30
C ASN A 76 8.82 1.48 -24.69
N LEU A 77 8.82 0.49 -23.80
CA LEU A 77 9.42 -0.82 -24.06
C LEU A 77 8.67 -1.55 -25.18
N ALA A 78 9.40 -2.26 -26.03
CA ALA A 78 8.82 -3.05 -27.12
C ALA A 78 8.19 -4.36 -26.65
N GLU A 79 8.77 -4.97 -25.61
CA GLU A 79 8.33 -6.28 -25.09
C GLU A 79 8.43 -6.31 -23.57
N VAL A 80 7.49 -7.00 -22.94
CA VAL A 80 7.47 -7.31 -21.50
C VAL A 80 7.21 -8.80 -21.27
N PRO A 81 7.80 -9.41 -20.22
CA PRO A 81 7.53 -10.80 -19.89
C PRO A 81 6.13 -10.95 -19.27
N VAL A 82 5.35 -11.86 -19.84
CA VAL A 82 4.00 -12.19 -19.40
C VAL A 82 3.96 -13.62 -18.89
N ASP A 83 3.22 -13.85 -17.82
CA ASP A 83 2.83 -15.18 -17.36
C ASP A 83 1.32 -15.31 -17.47
N GLU A 84 0.90 -16.10 -18.45
CA GLU A 84 -0.51 -16.36 -18.72
C GLU A 84 -1.01 -17.50 -17.82
N GLN A 85 -2.01 -17.22 -17.00
CA GLN A 85 -2.51 -18.14 -15.97
C GLN A 85 -4.00 -18.39 -16.11
N ASN A 86 -4.43 -19.62 -15.83
CA ASN A 86 -5.83 -20.00 -15.81
C ASN A 86 -6.44 -19.74 -14.43
N PHE A 87 -7.62 -19.14 -14.40
CA PHE A 87 -8.46 -18.98 -13.20
C PHE A 87 -9.73 -19.81 -13.36
N GLU A 88 -10.42 -20.15 -12.26
CA GLU A 88 -11.68 -20.90 -12.35
C GLU A 88 -12.84 -20.00 -12.79
N SER A 89 -12.82 -18.71 -12.39
CA SER A 89 -13.86 -17.72 -12.68
C SER A 89 -13.29 -16.29 -12.78
N GLU A 90 -14.07 -15.32 -13.28
CA GLU A 90 -13.67 -13.90 -13.26
C GLU A 90 -13.63 -13.38 -11.82
N GLU A 91 -14.50 -13.89 -10.94
CA GLU A 91 -14.50 -13.58 -9.51
C GLU A 91 -13.19 -14.00 -8.84
N ASP A 92 -12.61 -15.15 -9.22
CA ASP A 92 -11.31 -15.58 -8.72
C ASP A 92 -10.16 -14.70 -9.22
N GLU A 93 -10.25 -14.16 -10.44
CA GLU A 93 -9.27 -13.17 -10.93
C GLU A 93 -9.28 -11.92 -10.06
N ILE A 94 -10.49 -11.41 -9.75
CA ILE A 94 -10.67 -10.22 -8.91
C ILE A 94 -10.17 -10.50 -7.49
N ALA A 95 -10.55 -11.65 -6.93
CA ALA A 95 -10.10 -12.06 -5.60
C ALA A 95 -8.57 -12.18 -5.54
N HIS A 96 -7.94 -12.75 -6.56
CA HIS A 96 -6.50 -12.88 -6.65
C HIS A 96 -5.80 -11.51 -6.75
N MET A 97 -6.31 -10.62 -7.62
CA MET A 97 -5.80 -9.25 -7.75
C MET A 97 -5.85 -8.48 -6.41
N ILE A 98 -6.97 -8.60 -5.68
CA ILE A 98 -7.12 -7.95 -4.36
C ILE A 98 -6.16 -8.58 -3.34
N ALA A 99 -6.06 -9.92 -3.33
CA ALA A 99 -5.23 -10.65 -2.39
C ALA A 99 -3.73 -10.37 -2.60
N ASP A 100 -3.23 -10.32 -3.84
CA ASP A 100 -1.82 -10.04 -4.16
C ASP A 100 -1.38 -8.70 -3.54
N ASN A 101 -2.19 -7.66 -3.74
CA ASN A 101 -1.97 -6.35 -3.16
C ASN A 101 -2.06 -6.35 -1.63
N ARG A 102 -3.08 -7.01 -1.07
CA ARG A 102 -3.32 -7.01 0.39
C ARG A 102 -2.30 -7.83 1.15
N LEU A 103 -1.87 -8.97 0.61
CA LEU A 103 -0.86 -9.83 1.23
C LEU A 103 0.48 -9.10 1.37
N ALA A 104 0.88 -8.33 0.35
CA ALA A 104 2.07 -7.50 0.41
C ALA A 104 1.96 -6.43 1.52
N SER A 105 0.80 -5.80 1.70
CA SER A 105 0.59 -4.77 2.74
C SER A 105 0.33 -5.34 4.14
N MET A 106 0.07 -6.63 4.29
CA MET A 106 -0.21 -7.27 5.59
C MET A 106 1.07 -7.69 6.32
N ALA A 107 2.21 -7.69 5.64
CA ALA A 107 3.48 -8.06 6.24
C ALA A 107 3.99 -6.90 7.13
N GLU A 108 4.15 -7.18 8.42
CA GLU A 108 4.84 -6.25 9.33
C GLU A 108 6.35 -6.30 9.08
N LEU A 109 6.96 -5.14 8.88
CA LEU A 109 8.40 -5.02 8.70
C LEU A 109 9.11 -4.96 10.05
N ASP A 110 10.07 -5.86 10.24
CA ASP A 110 11.04 -5.77 11.32
C ASP A 110 12.08 -4.70 10.95
N TYR A 111 11.81 -3.46 11.36
CA TYR A 111 12.64 -2.31 11.00
C TYR A 111 14.09 -2.38 11.51
N GLU A 112 14.32 -3.10 12.61
CA GLU A 112 15.68 -3.36 13.11
C GLU A 112 16.45 -4.21 12.10
N LYS A 113 15.86 -5.31 11.63
CA LYS A 113 16.44 -6.15 10.57
C LYS A 113 16.55 -5.43 9.23
N VAL A 114 15.60 -4.57 8.88
CA VAL A 114 15.70 -3.74 7.67
C VAL A 114 16.92 -2.82 7.78
N GLY A 115 17.11 -2.16 8.92
CA GLY A 115 18.29 -1.34 9.17
C GLY A 115 19.61 -2.11 9.08
N ASP A 116 19.64 -3.34 9.59
CA ASP A 116 20.80 -4.25 9.44
C ASP A 116 21.12 -4.54 7.97
N LEU A 117 20.12 -4.94 7.19
CA LEU A 117 20.28 -5.23 5.76
C LEU A 117 20.67 -3.98 4.96
N LEU A 118 20.12 -2.81 5.30
CA LEU A 118 20.50 -1.55 4.66
C LEU A 118 21.97 -1.20 4.93
N ARG A 119 22.48 -1.42 6.15
CA ARG A 119 23.91 -1.21 6.48
C ARG A 119 24.82 -2.17 5.73
N GLU A 120 24.42 -3.43 5.57
CA GLU A 120 25.15 -4.40 4.75
C GLU A 120 25.18 -3.99 3.27
N LEU A 121 24.06 -3.51 2.74
CA LEU A 121 23.98 -3.02 1.37
C LEU A 121 24.77 -1.73 1.16
N ASP A 122 24.78 -0.80 2.13
CA ASP A 122 25.55 0.44 2.06
C ASP A 122 27.06 0.18 2.00
N ALA A 123 27.53 -0.86 2.69
CA ALA A 123 28.91 -1.34 2.60
C ALA A 123 29.25 -2.04 1.28
N SER A 124 28.25 -2.30 0.43
CA SER A 124 28.41 -2.95 -0.87
C SER A 124 28.64 -1.94 -2.01
N GLN A 125 28.36 -2.33 -3.26
CA GLN A 125 28.35 -1.41 -4.42
C GLN A 125 26.93 -1.23 -4.98
N VAL A 126 25.91 -1.76 -4.29
CA VAL A 126 24.51 -1.67 -4.71
C VAL A 126 23.93 -0.34 -4.25
N ASP A 127 23.28 0.37 -5.16
CA ASP A 127 22.54 1.59 -4.85
C ASP A 127 21.34 1.27 -3.93
N LEU A 128 21.27 1.90 -2.77
CA LEU A 128 20.19 1.70 -1.80
C LEU A 128 18.81 2.11 -2.33
N ASP A 129 18.73 2.93 -3.38
CA ASP A 129 17.46 3.23 -4.04
C ASP A 129 16.80 1.97 -4.64
N MET A 130 17.56 0.87 -4.77
CA MET A 130 17.03 -0.44 -5.19
C MET A 130 16.12 -1.09 -4.15
N THR A 131 16.09 -0.58 -2.93
CA THR A 131 15.24 -1.09 -1.84
C THR A 131 13.86 -0.45 -1.82
N ALA A 132 13.63 0.56 -2.66
CA ALA A 132 12.43 1.40 -2.69
C ALA A 132 12.15 2.22 -1.40
N PHE A 133 13.05 2.20 -0.41
CA PHE A 133 13.03 3.17 0.68
C PHE A 133 13.55 4.53 0.20
N ALA A 134 12.79 5.59 0.44
CA ALA A 134 13.21 6.94 0.15
C ALA A 134 14.38 7.36 1.06
N GLU A 135 15.15 8.35 0.64
CA GLU A 135 16.33 8.84 1.39
C GLU A 135 16.00 9.24 2.83
N TRP A 136 14.86 9.90 3.03
CA TRP A 136 14.39 10.31 4.36
C TRP A 136 13.97 9.15 5.26
N GLU A 137 13.72 7.96 4.69
CA GLU A 137 13.43 6.72 5.43
C GLU A 137 14.73 5.96 5.73
N ARG A 138 15.64 5.92 4.76
CA ARG A 138 16.92 5.19 4.86
C ARG A 138 17.80 5.72 5.98
N GLU A 139 17.97 7.03 6.10
CA GLU A 139 18.84 7.64 7.11
C GLU A 139 18.46 7.24 8.55
N PRO A 140 17.19 7.38 9.00
CA PRO A 140 16.80 6.89 10.32
C PRO A 140 16.91 5.36 10.45
N LEU A 141 16.59 4.57 9.41
CA LEU A 141 16.71 3.10 9.45
C LEU A 141 18.17 2.66 9.65
N LEU A 142 19.11 3.27 8.92
CA LEU A 142 20.55 2.98 9.03
C LEU A 142 21.08 3.27 10.45
N ASN A 143 20.59 4.35 11.06
CA ASN A 143 20.99 4.78 12.39
C ASN A 143 20.19 4.13 13.53
N ALA A 144 19.26 3.21 13.23
CA ALA A 144 18.33 2.62 14.19
C ALA A 144 17.50 3.67 14.98
N LEU A 145 17.12 4.75 14.30
CA LEU A 145 16.29 5.86 14.79
C LEU A 145 14.93 5.92 14.07
N TRP A 146 14.58 4.87 13.33
CA TRP A 146 13.33 4.85 12.57
C TRP A 146 12.14 4.72 13.50
N GLU A 147 11.26 5.72 13.41
CA GLU A 147 9.92 5.70 13.96
C GLU A 147 9.00 5.83 12.75
N PRO A 148 8.32 4.75 12.32
CA PRO A 148 7.39 4.84 11.20
C PRO A 148 6.34 5.90 11.56
N PRO A 149 5.97 6.79 10.61
CA PRO A 149 4.83 7.68 10.83
C PRO A 149 3.65 6.80 11.23
N ASP A 150 2.95 7.15 12.32
CA ASP A 150 1.86 6.33 12.88
C ASP A 150 1.03 5.73 11.75
N GLU A 151 1.23 4.44 11.46
CA GLU A 151 0.27 3.67 10.69
C GLU A 151 -0.96 3.71 11.58
N VAL A 152 -1.96 4.51 11.17
CA VAL A 152 -3.17 4.83 11.92
C VAL A 152 -3.51 3.65 12.81
N SER A 153 -3.18 3.73 14.10
CA SER A 153 -3.45 2.62 14.99
C SER A 153 -4.96 2.38 14.90
N ASP A 154 -5.42 1.13 14.88
CA ASP A 154 -6.85 0.78 14.83
C ASP A 154 -7.71 1.51 15.89
N ARG A 155 -7.08 2.20 16.86
CA ARG A 155 -7.72 3.05 17.87
C ARG A 155 -8.45 4.27 17.28
N ASP A 156 -8.06 4.78 16.11
CA ASP A 156 -8.64 5.98 15.52
C ASP A 156 -9.54 5.71 14.31
N ILE A 157 -9.82 4.44 13.99
CA ILE A 157 -10.83 4.10 12.99
C ILE A 157 -12.21 4.36 13.60
N PRO A 158 -13.03 5.29 13.05
CA PRO A 158 -14.38 5.49 13.54
C PRO A 158 -15.19 4.21 13.34
N GLN A 159 -15.47 3.47 14.42
CA GLN A 159 -16.39 2.35 14.37
C GLN A 159 -17.81 2.90 14.29
N ASN A 160 -18.51 2.65 13.18
CA ASN A 160 -19.90 3.06 13.00
C ASN A 160 -20.85 2.11 13.76
N ASN A 161 -20.79 2.16 15.09
CA ASN A 161 -21.68 1.43 15.99
C ASN A 161 -22.76 2.40 16.50
N SER A 162 -23.97 2.34 15.95
CA SER A 162 -25.06 3.21 16.37
C SER A 162 -25.66 2.75 17.71
N ILE A 163 -25.72 3.64 18.70
CA ILE A 163 -26.47 3.44 19.94
C ILE A 163 -27.86 4.09 19.78
N THR A 164 -28.92 3.31 19.96
CA THR A 164 -30.31 3.84 19.93
C THR A 164 -30.74 4.27 21.33
N LEU A 165 -31.15 5.53 21.47
CA LEU A 165 -31.59 6.11 22.74
C LEU A 165 -33.10 6.44 22.71
N THR A 166 -33.77 6.32 23.85
CA THR A 166 -35.09 6.95 24.06
C THR A 166 -34.93 8.48 24.19
N THR A 167 -36.04 9.22 24.07
CA THR A 167 -36.04 10.68 24.24
C THR A 167 -35.42 11.10 25.58
N GLU A 168 -35.80 10.44 26.68
CA GLU A 168 -35.28 10.74 28.01
C GLU A 168 -33.77 10.44 28.13
N GLN A 169 -33.31 9.34 27.54
CA GLN A 169 -31.88 8.98 27.53
C GLN A 169 -31.04 9.98 26.75
N ARG A 170 -31.56 10.47 25.62
CA ARG A 170 -30.90 11.49 24.80
C ARG A 170 -30.76 12.81 25.55
N GLU A 171 -31.79 13.27 26.25
CA GLU A 171 -31.74 14.50 27.05
C GLU A 171 -30.73 14.44 28.20
N VAL A 172 -30.56 13.26 28.82
CA VAL A 172 -29.52 13.04 29.82
C VAL A 172 -28.14 13.11 29.19
N PHE A 173 -27.95 12.44 28.04
CA PHE A 173 -26.69 12.45 27.32
C PHE A 173 -26.29 13.86 26.85
N GLU A 174 -27.20 14.61 26.22
CA GLU A 174 -26.90 15.96 25.72
C GLU A 174 -26.47 16.92 26.84
N ARG A 175 -27.08 16.81 28.03
CA ARG A 175 -26.66 17.61 29.20
C ARG A 175 -25.28 17.22 29.71
N ALA A 176 -24.99 15.92 29.79
CA ALA A 176 -23.67 15.43 30.20
C ALA A 176 -22.58 15.84 29.21
N ALA A 177 -22.86 15.69 27.91
CA ALA A 177 -21.97 16.09 26.83
C ALA A 177 -21.72 17.60 26.82
N SER A 178 -22.77 18.42 26.99
CA SER A 178 -22.61 19.88 27.07
C SER A 178 -21.72 20.28 28.25
N LYS A 179 -21.93 19.67 29.42
CA LYS A 179 -21.11 19.96 30.59
C LYS A 179 -19.64 19.58 30.36
N LEU A 180 -19.37 18.42 29.75
CA LEU A 180 -18.02 17.99 29.45
C LEU A 180 -17.31 18.90 28.44
N ARG A 181 -18.03 19.37 27.42
CA ARG A 181 -17.50 20.36 26.47
C ARG A 181 -17.09 21.65 27.15
N ASP A 182 -17.88 22.12 28.10
CA ASP A 182 -17.56 23.31 28.89
C ASP A 182 -16.38 23.07 29.85
N ASP A 183 -16.35 21.90 30.53
CA ASP A 183 -15.31 21.55 31.51
C ASP A 183 -13.93 21.35 30.85
N GLU A 184 -13.88 20.83 29.62
CA GLU A 184 -12.66 20.60 28.84
C GLU A 184 -12.28 21.78 27.91
N ASP A 185 -13.07 22.86 27.88
CA ASP A 185 -12.92 24.00 26.96
C ASP A 185 -12.85 23.60 25.46
N ASP A 186 -13.63 22.59 25.09
CA ASP A 186 -13.71 22.06 23.72
C ASP A 186 -15.17 21.95 23.26
N SER A 187 -15.66 23.01 22.60
CA SER A 187 -17.03 23.06 22.09
C SER A 187 -17.28 22.15 20.88
N GLU A 188 -16.23 21.69 20.19
CA GLU A 188 -16.33 20.84 18.98
C GLU A 188 -16.16 19.35 19.30
N MET A 189 -15.94 19.00 20.57
CA MET A 189 -15.79 17.63 21.03
C MET A 189 -16.94 16.72 20.55
N SER A 190 -16.57 15.63 19.88
CA SER A 190 -17.52 14.68 19.32
C SER A 190 -18.32 13.96 20.41
N ASP A 191 -19.54 13.54 20.09
CA ASP A 191 -20.35 12.73 21.00
C ASP A 191 -19.64 11.42 21.41
N GLY A 192 -18.84 10.84 20.52
CA GLY A 192 -18.03 9.65 20.82
C GLY A 192 -17.01 9.90 21.93
N ARG A 193 -16.32 11.05 21.88
CA ARG A 193 -15.37 11.46 22.93
C ARG A 193 -16.07 11.78 24.25
N CYS A 194 -17.26 12.36 24.21
CA CYS A 194 -18.09 12.53 25.41
C CYS A 194 -18.46 11.19 26.06
N VAL A 195 -18.86 10.18 25.27
CA VAL A 195 -19.15 8.83 25.79
C VAL A 195 -17.92 8.21 26.44
N GLU A 196 -16.76 8.31 25.80
CA GLU A 196 -15.50 7.78 26.33
C GLU A 196 -15.18 8.35 27.73
N LEU A 197 -15.21 9.68 27.87
CA LEU A 197 -14.89 10.35 29.13
C LEU A 197 -15.91 10.02 30.24
N ILE A 198 -17.19 9.95 29.91
CA ILE A 198 -18.24 9.54 30.86
C ILE A 198 -18.00 8.11 31.34
N CYS A 199 -17.69 7.19 30.43
CA CYS A 199 -17.41 5.80 30.78
C CYS A 199 -16.12 5.67 31.59
N ALA A 200 -15.07 6.43 31.27
CA ALA A 200 -13.82 6.44 32.01
C ALA A 200 -14.01 6.92 33.46
N ASP A 201 -14.77 8.00 33.67
CA ASP A 201 -15.12 8.50 35.02
C ASP A 201 -15.92 7.49 35.83
N PHE A 202 -16.85 6.76 35.20
CA PHE A 202 -17.61 5.69 35.86
C PHE A 202 -16.74 4.47 36.24
N MET A 203 -15.69 4.19 35.47
CA MET A 203 -14.77 3.07 35.70
C MET A 203 -13.65 3.37 36.69
N ALA A 204 -13.43 4.65 37.03
CA ALA A 204 -12.42 5.11 37.99
C ALA A 204 -12.85 4.87 39.45
#